data_AF-A0A133XXR5-F1
#
_entry.id   AF-A0A133XXR5-F1
#
_cell.length_a   1.000
_cell.length_b   1.000
_cell.length_c   1.000
_cell.angle_alpha   90.00
_cell.angle_beta   90.00
_cell.angle_gamma   90.00
#
_symmetry.space_group_name_H-M   'P 1'
#
loop_
_entity.id
_entity.type
_entity.pdbx_description
1 polymer ?
#
loop_
_entity_poly.entity_id
_entity_poly.type
_entity_poly.pdbx_seq_one_letter_code
_entity_poly.pdbx_strand_id
1 'polypeptide(L)' 'AFRKMMQYKKVTRNIIGYLRAVEVTVNPKDGSYNQHIHALLFVRSSYFKGNGENYISQVEWADFWQRALKEDY' A
#
# COMPACT_ATOMS: atom_id res chain seq x y z
N ALA A 1 0.40 -9.50 2.75
CA ALA A 1 -0.12 -8.16 3.10
C ALA A 1 -0.70 -7.38 1.92
N PHE A 2 0.08 -7.07 0.86
CA PHE A 2 -0.36 -6.17 -0.22
C PHE A 2 -1.75 -6.45 -0.80
N ARG A 3 -2.04 -7.68 -1.25
CA ARG A 3 -3.38 -8.03 -1.77
C ARG A 3 -4.50 -7.73 -0.76
N LYS A 4 -4.28 -8.03 0.53
CA LYS A 4 -5.25 -7.80 1.60
C LYS A 4 -5.48 -6.30 1.83
N MET A 5 -4.41 -5.50 1.86
CA MET A 5 -4.50 -4.05 1.93
C MET A 5 -5.33 -3.47 0.78
N MET A 6 -5.11 -3.96 -0.45
CA MET A 6 -5.85 -3.50 -1.63
C MET A 6 -7.36 -3.82 -1.59
N GLN A 7 -7.79 -4.71 -0.70
CA GLN A 7 -9.20 -5.08 -0.51
C GLN A 7 -9.92 -4.21 0.54
N TYR A 8 -9.23 -3.30 1.22
CA TYR A 8 -9.87 -2.45 2.23
C TYR A 8 -10.88 -1.50 1.59
N LYS A 9 -11.96 -1.20 2.33
CA LYS A 9 -13.12 -0.42 1.82
C LYS A 9 -12.69 0.92 1.23
N LYS A 10 -11.83 1.68 1.92
CA LYS A 10 -11.35 2.98 1.42
C LYS A 10 -10.44 2.82 0.20
N VAL A 11 -9.64 1.74 0.13
CA VAL A 11 -8.76 1.45 -1.01
C VAL A 11 -9.58 1.04 -2.24
N THR A 12 -10.43 0.01 -2.13
CA THR A 12 -11.30 -0.48 -3.22
C THR A 12 -12.28 0.57 -3.74
N ARG A 13 -12.75 1.48 -2.88
CA ARG A 13 -13.58 2.62 -3.29
C ARG A 13 -12.83 3.57 -4.21
N ASN A 14 -11.54 3.78 -3.99
CA ASN A 14 -10.78 4.90 -4.57
C ASN A 14 -9.74 4.48 -5.63
N ILE A 15 -9.20 3.28 -5.52
CA ILE A 15 -8.19 2.72 -6.42
C ILE A 15 -8.88 1.74 -7.37
N ILE A 16 -8.77 2.01 -8.68
CA ILE A 16 -9.39 1.22 -9.75
C ILE A 16 -8.47 0.06 -10.16
N GLY A 17 -7.16 0.25 -10.03
CA GLY A 17 -6.17 -0.77 -10.35
C GLY A 17 -4.77 -0.35 -9.91
N TYR A 18 -3.79 -1.23 -10.11
CA TYR A 18 -2.40 -0.94 -9.80
C TYR A 18 -1.46 -1.80 -10.64
N LEU A 19 -0.25 -1.31 -10.86
CA LEU A 19 0.91 -2.09 -11.24
C LEU A 19 1.84 -2.19 -10.04
N ARG A 20 2.52 -3.33 -9.87
CA ARG A 20 3.55 -3.48 -8.83
C ARG A 20 4.75 -4.26 -9.33
N ALA A 21 5.92 -3.85 -8.87
CA ALA A 21 7.17 -4.58 -8.98
C ALA A 21 7.71 -4.85 -7.57
N VAL A 22 8.20 -6.07 -7.34
CA VAL A 22 8.80 -6.46 -6.07
C VAL A 22 10.29 -6.67 -6.31
N GLU A 23 11.10 -5.95 -5.55
CA GLU A 23 12.54 -6.12 -5.52
C GLU A 23 12.93 -6.75 -4.19
N VAL A 24 13.86 -7.71 -4.22
CA VAL A 24 14.38 -8.35 -3.02
C VAL A 24 15.89 -8.26 -3.05
N THR A 25 16.44 -7.50 -2.11
CA THR A 25 17.89 -7.30 -1.97
C THR A 25 18.40 -8.11 -0.80
N VAL A 26 19.48 -8.87 -0.99
CA VAL A 26 20.11 -9.64 0.08
C VAL A 26 21.18 -8.79 0.75
N ASN A 27 21.12 -8.67 2.07
CA ASN A 27 22.17 -8.03 2.86
C ASN A 27 23.41 -8.94 2.91
N PRO A 28 24.57 -8.51 2.41
CA PRO A 28 25.77 -9.34 2.39
C PRO A 28 26.38 -9.60 3.78
N LYS A 29 25.97 -8.84 4.82
CA LYS A 29 26.54 -8.98 6.17
C LYS A 29 25.94 -10.14 6.96
N ASP A 30 24.63 -10.35 6.84
CA ASP A 30 23.87 -11.30 7.66
C ASP A 30 22.93 -12.20 6.83
N GLY A 31 22.89 -12.01 5.50
CA GLY A 31 22.02 -12.77 4.61
C GLY A 31 20.54 -12.41 4.71
N SER A 32 20.17 -11.35 5.43
CA SER A 32 18.78 -10.91 5.55
C SER A 32 18.23 -10.40 4.22
N TYR A 33 16.91 -10.53 4.02
CA TYR A 33 16.22 -10.12 2.81
C TYR A 33 15.49 -8.80 3.04
N ASN A 34 15.82 -7.79 2.26
CA ASN A 34 15.12 -6.50 2.23
C ASN A 34 14.16 -6.49 1.05
N GLN A 35 12.87 -6.66 1.33
CA GLN A 35 11.81 -6.64 0.32
C GLN A 35 11.32 -5.20 0.14
N HIS A 36 11.33 -4.71 -1.10
CA HIS A 36 10.81 -3.41 -1.48
C HIS A 36 9.75 -3.56 -2.57
N ILE A 37 8.67 -2.77 -2.47
CA ILE A 37 7.57 -2.79 -3.44
C ILE A 37 7.46 -1.42 -4.08
N HIS A 38 7.67 -1.37 -5.39
CA HIS A 38 7.29 -0.24 -6.21
C HIS A 38 5.86 -0.45 -6.70
N ALA A 39 4.96 0.50 -6.47
CA ALA A 39 3.57 0.41 -6.92
C ALA A 39 3.13 1.70 -7.61
N LEU A 40 2.48 1.55 -8.77
CA LEU A 40 1.78 2.62 -9.47
C LEU A 40 0.27 2.40 -9.30
N LEU A 41 -0.43 3.39 -8.77
CA LEU A 41 -1.86 3.29 -8.46
C LEU A 41 -2.70 4.06 -9.48
N PHE A 42 -3.75 3.43 -10.00
CA PHE A 42 -4.75 4.08 -10.83
C PHE A 42 -5.93 4.49 -9.96
N VAL A 43 -6.16 5.80 -9.83
CA VAL A 43 -7.15 6.36 -8.91
C VAL A 43 -8.39 6.87 -9.64
N ARG A 44 -9.54 6.89 -8.96
CA ARG A 44 -10.74 7.56 -9.48
C ARG A 44 -10.50 9.06 -9.65
N SER A 45 -11.20 9.69 -10.60
CA SER A 45 -11.15 11.15 -10.82
C SER A 45 -11.58 11.98 -9.61
N SER A 46 -12.32 11.38 -8.68
CA SER A 46 -12.73 11.96 -7.40
C SER A 46 -11.70 11.83 -6.29
N TYR A 47 -10.57 11.14 -6.49
CA TYR A 47 -9.62 10.79 -5.43
C TYR A 47 -9.10 11.99 -4.65
N PHE A 48 -8.75 13.07 -5.37
CA PHE A 48 -8.26 14.32 -4.78
C PHE A 48 -9.38 15.33 -4.49
N LYS A 49 -10.64 14.90 -4.52
CA LYS A 49 -11.83 15.74 -4.30
C LYS A 49 -12.63 15.25 -3.09
N GLY A 50 -13.45 16.10 -2.50
CA GLY A 50 -14.36 15.73 -1.40
C GLY A 50 -13.72 15.81 -0.01
N ASN A 51 -13.05 16.92 0.30
CA ASN A 51 -12.62 17.31 1.65
C ASN A 51 -11.92 16.21 2.48
N GLY A 52 -11.07 15.40 1.86
CA GLY A 52 -10.28 14.36 2.54
C GLY A 52 -10.96 13.00 2.70
N GLU A 53 -12.23 12.85 2.30
CA GLU A 53 -12.93 11.56 2.41
C GLU A 53 -12.38 10.48 1.47
N ASN A 54 -11.92 10.89 0.29
CA ASN A 54 -11.46 9.99 -0.77
C ASN A 54 -9.96 9.75 -0.73
N TYR A 55 -9.19 10.82 -0.53
CA TYR A 55 -7.74 10.77 -0.48
C TYR A 55 -7.27 9.85 0.66
N ILE A 56 -6.29 9.01 0.37
CA ILE A 56 -5.64 8.15 1.35
C ILE A 56 -4.27 8.77 1.64
N SER A 57 -4.12 9.29 2.85
CA SER A 57 -2.87 9.89 3.31
C SER A 57 -1.79 8.84 3.56
N GLN A 58 -0.53 9.27 3.69
CA GLN A 58 0.57 8.36 4.05
C GLN A 58 0.32 7.64 5.38
N VAL A 59 -0.25 8.33 6.37
CA VAL A 59 -0.59 7.77 7.69
C VAL A 59 -1.63 6.66 7.55
N GLU A 60 -2.66 6.86 6.72
CA GLU A 60 -3.66 5.83 6.46
C GLU A 60 -3.08 4.64 5.68
N TRP A 61 -2.17 4.87 4.73
CA TRP A 61 -1.47 3.78 4.06
C TRP A 61 -0.66 2.93 5.04
N ALA A 62 0.04 3.58 5.99
CA ALA A 62 0.78 2.89 7.04
C ALA A 62 -0.14 2.03 7.94
N ASP A 63 -1.26 2.60 8.43
CA ASP A 63 -2.28 1.86 9.20
C ASP A 63 -2.80 0.65 8.41
N PHE A 64 -3.14 0.86 7.14
CA PHE A 64 -3.68 -0.21 6.33
C PHE A 64 -2.66 -1.34 6.10
N TRP A 65 -1.40 -0.97 5.92
CA TRP A 65 -0.31 -1.93 5.75
C TRP A 65 -0.05 -2.75 7.01
N GLN A 66 0.05 -2.09 8.16
CA GLN A 66 0.23 -2.72 9.48
C GLN A 66 -0.89 -3.73 9.75
N ARG A 67 -2.15 -3.31 9.59
CA ARG A 67 -3.33 -4.19 9.73
C ARG A 67 -3.35 -5.34 8.72
N ALA A 68 -2.80 -5.12 7.53
CA ALA A 68 -2.73 -6.15 6.50
C ALA A 68 -1.63 -7.18 6.81
N LEU A 69 -0.55 -6.78 7.47
CA LEU A 69 0.52 -7.64 7.96
C LEU A 69 0.12 -8.43 9.21
N LYS A 70 -0.83 -7.91 10.02
CA LYS A 70 -1.15 -8.43 11.37
C LYS A 70 0.03 -8.31 12.33
N GLU A 71 0.79 -7.24 12.19
CA GLU A 71 1.91 -6.92 13.05
C GLU A 71 1.49 -5.81 14.02
N ASP A 72 2.02 -5.85 15.25
CA ASP A 72 1.62 -4.95 16.36
C ASP A 72 2.52 -3.70 16.50
N TYR A 73 3.44 -3.43 15.56
CA TYR A 73 4.46 -2.39 15.70
C TYR A 73 4.04 -1.00 15.21
#